data_AF-A0A9W8L654-F1
#
_entry.id   AF-A0A9W8L654-F1
#
_cell.length_a   1.000
_cell.length_b   1.000
_cell.length_c   1.000
_cell.angle_alpha   90.00
_cell.angle_beta   90.00
_cell.angle_gamma   90.00
#
_symmetry.space_group_name_H-M   'P 1'
#
loop_
_entity.id
_entity.type
_entity.pdbx_description
1 polymer ?
#
loop_
_entity_poly.entity_id
_entity_poly.type
_entity_poly.pdbx_seq_one_letter_code
_entity_poly.pdbx_strand_id
1 'polypeptide(L)'
;MLIVTLKGQDYVLTGCQDKRVHIYSIGGAELASVQCHDNRIKGLSSVDLAFPDGSIHTVLISVSSDGRIKAWKLDDLIDPVAVTSAIAPPSSAKDVPELSVEPLAVYNADVRLTCVAASSNAY
;
A
#
# COMPACT_ATOMS: atom_id res chain seq x y z
N MET A 1 2.26 7.66 -7.41
CA MET A 1 0.82 7.33 -7.47
C MET A 1 0.68 6.00 -8.18
N LEU A 2 -0.23 5.16 -7.72
CA LEU A 2 -0.57 3.86 -8.29
C LEU A 2 -2.09 3.70 -8.18
N ILE A 3 -2.75 3.17 -9.20
CA ILE A 3 -4.17 2.80 -9.13
C ILE A 3 -4.23 1.27 -9.12
N VAL A 4 -5.02 0.71 -8.20
CA VAL A 4 -5.20 -0.74 -8.06
C VAL A 4 -6.68 -1.06 -7.93
N THR A 5 -7.08 -2.24 -8.40
CA THR A 5 -8.43 -2.78 -8.24
C THR A 5 -8.37 -3.90 -7.22
N LEU A 6 -9.13 -3.80 -6.13
CA LEU A 6 -9.26 -4.85 -5.12
C LEU A 6 -10.75 -5.18 -4.93
N LYS A 7 -11.12 -6.47 -5.06
CA LYS A 7 -12.50 -6.95 -4.88
C LYS A 7 -13.54 -6.18 -5.74
N GLY A 8 -13.14 -5.73 -6.94
CA GLY A 8 -13.99 -4.99 -7.87
C GLY A 8 -14.12 -3.49 -7.58
N GLN A 9 -13.37 -2.96 -6.62
CA GLN A 9 -13.31 -1.53 -6.30
C GLN A 9 -11.92 -0.97 -6.58
N ASP A 10 -11.87 0.19 -7.20
CA ASP A 10 -10.62 0.89 -7.49
C ASP A 10 -10.20 1.80 -6.32
N TYR A 11 -8.89 1.87 -6.11
CA TYR A 11 -8.24 2.69 -5.09
C TYR A 11 -7.04 3.43 -5.69
N VAL A 12 -6.79 4.65 -5.20
CA VAL A 12 -5.56 5.40 -5.50
C VAL A 12 -4.61 5.28 -4.32
N LEU A 13 -3.40 4.78 -4.56
CA LEU A 13 -2.32 4.76 -3.59
C LEU A 13 -1.26 5.81 -3.93
N THR A 14 -0.80 6.51 -2.92
CA THR A 14 0.29 7.48 -3.05
C THR A 14 1.35 7.20 -2.01
N GLY A 15 2.59 6.98 -2.47
CA GLY A 15 3.76 6.92 -1.59
C GLY A 15 4.30 8.33 -1.42
N CYS A 16 4.42 8.79 -0.18
CA CYS A 16 4.68 10.19 0.13
C CYS A 16 6.05 10.43 0.79
N GLN A 17 6.40 11.72 0.87
CA GLN A 17 7.64 12.18 1.52
C GLN A 17 7.60 11.99 3.05
N ASP A 18 6.40 11.96 3.63
CA ASP A 18 6.13 11.68 5.04
C ASP A 18 6.34 10.20 5.43
N LYS A 19 6.88 9.40 4.50
CA LYS A 19 7.28 8.00 4.68
C LYS A 19 6.09 7.02 4.69
N ARG A 20 4.90 7.52 4.34
CA ARG A 20 3.64 6.77 4.39
C ARG A 20 3.09 6.48 3.00
N VAL A 21 2.23 5.46 2.95
CA VAL A 21 1.34 5.24 1.81
C VAL A 21 -0.05 5.71 2.20
N HIS A 22 -0.60 6.66 1.47
CA HIS A 22 -1.99 7.08 1.62
C HIS A 22 -2.86 6.36 0.61
N ILE A 23 -4.03 5.93 1.06
CA ILE A 23 -5.02 5.18 0.30
C ILE A 23 -6.25 6.05 0.16
N TYR A 24 -6.72 6.24 -1.07
CA TYR A 24 -7.89 7.05 -1.38
C TYR A 24 -8.91 6.25 -2.16
N SER A 25 -10.18 6.60 -1.99
CA SER A 25 -11.22 6.21 -2.93
C SER A 25 -11.06 6.98 -4.24
N ILE A 26 -11.62 6.46 -5.35
CA ILE A 26 -11.67 7.20 -6.62
C ILE A 26 -12.45 8.52 -6.49
N GLY A 27 -13.36 8.62 -5.52
CA GLY A 27 -14.06 9.85 -5.18
C GLY A 27 -13.19 10.92 -4.50
N GLY A 28 -11.92 10.63 -4.20
CA GLY A 28 -10.96 11.56 -3.62
C GLY A 28 -10.96 11.61 -2.09
N ALA A 29 -11.76 10.77 -1.42
CA ALA A 29 -11.71 10.66 0.04
C ALA A 29 -10.47 9.85 0.46
N GLU A 30 -9.67 10.39 1.37
CA GLU A 30 -8.59 9.63 2.00
C GLU A 30 -9.19 8.62 2.98
N LEU A 31 -8.89 7.35 2.74
CA LEU A 31 -9.43 6.23 3.49
C LEU A 31 -8.49 5.83 4.63
N ALA A 32 -7.17 5.88 4.40
CA ALA A 32 -6.16 5.57 5.42
C ALA A 32 -4.77 6.07 5.05
N SER A 33 -3.91 6.14 6.07
CA SER A 33 -2.48 6.40 5.94
C SER A 33 -1.68 5.31 6.65
N VAL A 34 -0.77 4.65 5.94
CA VAL A 34 0.00 3.50 6.44
C VAL A 34 1.47 3.87 6.61
N GLN A 35 2.01 3.67 7.81
CA GLN A 35 3.46 3.82 8.05
C GLN A 35 4.24 2.69 7.38
N CYS A 36 4.85 2.97 6.23
CA CYS A 36 5.54 1.96 5.44
C CYS A 36 7.07 1.99 5.61
N HIS A 37 7.68 3.18 5.63
CA HIS A 37 9.14 3.33 5.56
C HIS A 37 9.67 4.30 6.61
N ASP A 38 11.00 4.36 6.76
CA ASP A 38 11.67 5.30 7.67
C ASP A 38 12.13 6.58 6.94
N ASN A 39 11.99 6.59 5.62
CA ASN A 39 12.29 7.71 4.74
C ASN A 39 11.28 7.80 3.59
N ARG A 40 11.36 8.89 2.81
CA ARG A 40 10.52 9.19 1.64
C ARG A 40 10.38 7.99 0.72
N ILE A 41 9.13 7.65 0.40
CA ILE A 41 8.80 6.66 -0.62
C ILE A 41 9.07 7.25 -2.01
N LYS A 42 9.62 6.43 -2.90
CA LYS A 42 10.08 6.83 -4.23
C LYS A 42 9.27 6.20 -5.35
N GLY A 43 8.82 4.97 -5.13
CA GLY A 43 8.06 4.21 -6.11
C GLY A 43 7.13 3.24 -5.42
N LEU A 44 6.01 2.99 -6.10
CA LEU A 44 5.04 1.95 -5.78
C LEU A 44 4.87 1.08 -7.03
N SER A 45 4.63 -0.20 -6.83
CA SER A 45 4.22 -1.15 -7.86
C SER A 45 3.31 -2.19 -7.22
N SER A 46 2.42 -2.80 -7.99
CA SER A 46 1.56 -3.89 -7.52
C SER A 46 1.66 -5.07 -8.47
N VAL A 47 1.48 -6.26 -7.91
CA VAL A 47 1.49 -7.50 -8.67
C VAL A 47 0.55 -8.51 -8.03
N ASP A 48 -0.25 -9.20 -8.85
CA ASP A 48 -1.06 -10.30 -8.37
C ASP A 48 -0.20 -11.56 -8.28
N LEU A 49 -0.27 -12.22 -7.13
CA LEU A 49 0.52 -13.41 -6.81
C LEU A 49 -0.39 -14.51 -6.28
N ALA A 50 -0.14 -15.73 -6.74
CA ALA A 50 -0.67 -16.93 -6.10
C ALA A 50 0.14 -17.23 -4.84
N PHE A 51 -0.54 -17.30 -3.70
CA PHE A 51 0.04 -17.64 -2.42
C PHE A 51 0.08 -19.18 -2.25
N PRO A 52 0.88 -19.71 -1.31
CA PRO A 52 1.01 -21.16 -1.12
C PRO A 52 -0.30 -21.90 -0.79
N ASP A 53 -1.32 -21.19 -0.30
CA ASP A 53 -2.66 -21.71 -0.02
C ASP A 53 -3.57 -21.75 -1.27
N GLY A 54 -3.06 -21.34 -2.44
CA GLY A 54 -3.80 -21.26 -3.69
C GLY A 54 -4.65 -20.00 -3.85
N SER A 55 -4.65 -19.10 -2.86
CA SER A 55 -5.34 -17.82 -2.98
C SER A 55 -4.54 -16.85 -3.87
N ILE A 56 -5.24 -15.99 -4.60
CA ILE A 56 -4.63 -14.92 -5.38
C ILE A 56 -4.81 -13.63 -4.62
N HIS A 57 -3.70 -12.94 -4.34
CA HIS A 57 -3.71 -11.65 -3.68
C HIS A 57 -2.84 -10.64 -4.42
N THR A 58 -3.30 -9.40 -4.43
CA THR A 58 -2.50 -8.28 -4.89
C THR A 58 -1.47 -7.92 -3.82
N VAL A 59 -0.21 -7.92 -4.20
CA VAL A 59 0.91 -7.50 -3.37
C VAL A 59 1.34 -6.09 -3.77
N LEU A 60 1.31 -5.17 -2.82
CA LEU A 60 1.88 -3.84 -2.96
C LEU A 60 3.38 -3.89 -2.65
N ILE A 61 4.20 -3.30 -3.51
CA ILE A 61 5.63 -3.16 -3.33
C ILE A 61 5.98 -1.68 -3.29
N SER A 62 6.78 -1.27 -2.32
CA SER A 62 7.32 0.08 -2.28
C SER A 62 8.82 0.11 -2.08
N VAL A 63 9.43 1.19 -2.59
CA VAL A 63 10.85 1.48 -2.46
C VAL A 63 11.06 2.86 -1.90
N SER A 64 12.09 3.01 -1.07
CA SER A 64 12.34 4.24 -0.31
C SER A 64 13.80 4.67 -0.32
N SER A 65 14.03 5.93 0.04
CA SER A 65 15.36 6.45 0.35
C SER A 65 16.00 5.84 1.61
N ASP A 66 15.27 5.02 2.38
CA ASP A 66 15.84 4.24 3.49
C ASP A 66 16.65 3.01 3.04
N GLY A 67 16.71 2.77 1.73
CA GLY A 67 17.45 1.67 1.12
C GLY A 67 16.71 0.33 1.14
N ARG A 68 15.43 0.32 1.54
CA ARG A 68 14.63 -0.90 1.65
C ARG A 68 13.57 -0.99 0.56
N ILE A 69 13.30 -2.23 0.17
CA ILE A 69 12.10 -2.66 -0.54
C ILE A 69 11.22 -3.37 0.48
N LYS A 70 9.95 -3.03 0.52
CA LYS A 70 8.97 -3.69 1.39
C LYS A 70 7.76 -4.12 0.56
N ALA A 71 7.16 -5.23 0.97
CA ALA A 71 5.98 -5.80 0.32
C ALA A 71 4.84 -6.00 1.33
N TRP A 72 3.61 -5.74 0.91
CA TRP A 72 2.41 -5.90 1.74
C TRP A 72 1.31 -6.59 0.96
N LYS A 73 0.47 -7.36 1.67
CA LYS A 73 -0.80 -7.81 1.13
C LYS A 73 -1.73 -6.61 1.06
N LEU A 74 -2.30 -6.32 -0.10
CA LEU A 74 -3.15 -5.15 -0.25
C LEU A 74 -4.43 -5.25 0.61
N ASP A 75 -4.96 -6.47 0.78
CA ASP A 75 -6.09 -6.75 1.66
C ASP A 75 -5.84 -6.25 3.09
N ASP A 76 -4.66 -6.49 3.65
CA ASP A 76 -4.32 -6.09 5.02
C ASP A 76 -4.24 -4.56 5.21
N LEU A 77 -4.06 -3.82 4.12
CA LEU A 77 -4.03 -2.36 4.14
C LEU A 77 -5.42 -1.73 3.96
N ILE A 78 -6.35 -2.43 3.30
CA ILE A 78 -7.66 -1.89 2.92
C ILE A 78 -8.80 -2.47 3.79
N ASP A 79 -8.75 -3.74 4.16
CA ASP A 79 -9.81 -4.39 4.94
C ASP A 79 -10.03 -3.73 6.32
N PRO A 80 -8.99 -3.33 7.08
CA PRO A 80 -9.19 -2.54 8.30
C PRO A 80 -9.93 -1.22 8.05
N VAL A 81 -9.76 -0.65 6.86
CA VAL A 81 -10.35 0.63 6.46
C VAL A 81 -11.80 0.47 6.04
N ALA A 82 -12.15 -0.63 5.37
CA ALA A 82 -13.51 -0.97 5.00
C ALA A 82 -14.40 -1.18 6.24
N VAL A 83 -13.87 -1.81 7.30
CA VAL A 83 -14.58 -1.98 8.57
C VAL A 83 -14.77 -0.65 9.30
N THR A 84 -13.77 0.24 9.26
CA THR A 84 -13.83 1.53 9.97
C THR A 84 -14.73 2.54 9.26
N SER A 85 -14.73 2.57 7.92
CA SER A 85 -15.56 3.48 7.11
C SER A 85 -17.05 3.15 7.14
N ALA A 86 -17.42 1.90 7.46
CA ALA A 86 -18.82 1.50 7.62
C ALA A 86 -19.45 2.00 8.93
N ILE A 87 -18.65 2.46 9.90
CA ILE A 87 -19.11 2.81 11.24
C ILE A 87 -19.25 4.33 11.42
N ALA A 88 -18.52 5.17 10.67
CA ALA A 88 -18.74 6.62 10.66
C ALA A 88 -18.12 7.30 9.41
N PRO A 89 -18.78 8.31 8.81
CA PRO A 89 -18.15 9.16 7.81
C PRO A 89 -17.08 10.06 8.46
N PRO A 90 -15.92 10.29 7.83
CA PRO A 90 -14.87 11.13 8.38
C PRO A 90 -15.28 12.61 8.38
N SER A 91 -15.63 13.13 9.55
CA SER A 91 -15.89 14.55 9.76
C SER A 91 -14.57 15.29 10.05
N SER A 92 -13.93 15.79 9.00
CA SER A 92 -12.68 16.60 9.00
C SER A 92 -11.37 15.83 8.78
N ALA A 93 -10.42 16.51 8.14
CA ALA A 93 -9.11 16.01 7.73
C ALA A 93 -8.16 15.55 8.87
N LYS A 94 -8.62 15.60 10.14
CA LYS A 94 -7.84 15.14 11.31
C LYS A 94 -8.13 13.69 11.71
N ASP A 95 -9.12 13.04 11.10
CA ASP A 95 -9.59 11.71 11.51
C ASP A 95 -9.22 10.57 10.54
N VAL A 96 -8.25 10.77 9.64
CA VAL A 96 -7.81 9.69 8.74
C VAL A 96 -7.15 8.57 9.58
N PRO A 97 -7.61 7.31 9.48
CA PRO A 97 -7.02 6.20 10.19
C PRO A 97 -5.54 6.03 9.87
N GLU A 98 -4.70 6.07 10.91
CA GLU A 98 -3.28 5.75 10.80
C GLU A 98 -3.05 4.28 11.13
N LEU A 99 -2.54 3.53 10.15
CA LEU A 99 -2.30 2.09 10.28
C LEU A 99 -0.79 1.80 10.39
N SER A 100 -0.47 0.85 11.25
CA SER A 100 0.85 0.24 11.34
C SER A 100 0.69 -1.25 11.06
N VAL A 101 1.00 -1.64 9.81
CA VAL A 101 0.89 -3.02 9.33
C VAL A 101 2.30 -3.54 9.03
N GLU A 102 2.64 -4.69 9.60
CA GLU A 102 3.90 -5.37 9.32
C GLU A 102 3.97 -5.80 7.84
N PRO A 103 5.12 -5.61 7.16
CA PRO A 103 5.27 -6.04 5.78
C PRO A 103 5.35 -7.57 5.69
N LEU A 104 4.83 -8.13 4.60
CA LEU A 104 5.03 -9.53 4.23
C LEU A 104 6.50 -9.88 4.05
N ALA A 105 7.27 -8.95 3.49
CA ALA A 105 8.70 -9.11 3.24
C ALA A 105 9.43 -7.78 3.27
N VAL A 106 10.70 -7.84 3.67
CA VAL A 106 11.62 -6.71 3.65
C VAL A 106 12.93 -7.15 3.00
N TYR A 107 13.38 -6.39 2.02
CA TYR A 107 14.69 -6.55 1.41
C TYR A 107 15.51 -5.27 1.62
N ASN A 108 16.73 -5.40 2.15
CA ASN A 108 17.67 -4.29 2.26
C ASN A 108 18.58 -4.29 1.03
N ALA A 109 18.46 -3.27 0.19
CA ALA A 109 19.30 -3.11 -0.99
C ALA A 109 20.66 -2.46 -0.66
N ASP A 110 20.81 -1.89 0.54
CA ASP A 110 21.99 -1.15 1.00
C ASP A 110 22.40 0.03 0.09
N VAL A 111 21.49 0.46 -0.78
CA VAL A 111 21.67 1.56 -1.72
C VAL A 111 20.40 2.38 -1.84
N ARG A 112 20.53 3.62 -2.32
CA ARG A 112 19.37 4.50 -2.54
C ARG A 112 18.57 4.04 -3.77
N LEU A 113 17.32 3.68 -3.56
CA LEU A 113 16.38 3.32 -4.62
C LEU A 113 15.67 4.56 -5.17
N THR A 114 15.28 4.51 -6.45
CA THR A 114 14.66 5.65 -7.16
C THR A 114 13.32 5.31 -7.80
N CYS A 115 13.12 4.06 -8.22
CA CYS A 115 11.88 3.55 -8.80
C CYS A 115 11.79 2.03 -8.58
N VAL A 116 10.62 1.46 -8.84
CA VAL A 116 10.39 0.02 -8.82
C VAL A 116 9.34 -0.34 -9.85
N ALA A 117 9.51 -1.49 -10.49
CA ALA A 117 8.50 -2.16 -11.28
C ALA A 117 8.54 -3.64 -10.89
N ALA A 118 7.38 -4.20 -10.62
CA ALA A 118 7.22 -5.61 -10.31
C ALA A 118 6.30 -6.25 -11.35
N SER A 119 6.62 -7.49 -11.70
CA SER A 119 5.78 -8.34 -12.52
C SER A 119 5.88 -9.76 -12.00
N SER A 120 4.85 -10.54 -12.24
CA SER A 120 4.84 -11.98 -12.01
C SER A 120 4.54 -12.64 -13.34
N ASN A 121 5.15 -13.81 -13.56
CA ASN A 121 4.69 -14.72 -14.59
C ASN A 121 3.69 -15.67 -13.93
N ALA A 122 2.54 -15.12 -13.53
CA ALA A 122 1.39 -15.96 -13.20
C ALA A 122 0.79 -16.42 -14.54
N TYR A 123 1.01 -17.69 -14.86
CA TYR A 123 0.43 -18.37 -16.04
C TYR A 123 -1.00 -18.82 -15.76
#